data_AF-A0A7W4H111-F1
#
_entry.id   AF-A0A7W4H111-F1
#
_cell.length_a   1.000
_cell.length_b   1.000
_cell.length_c   1.000
_cell.angle_alpha   90.00
_cell.angle_beta   90.00
_cell.angle_gamma   90.00
#
_symmetry.space_group_name_H-M   'P 1'
#
loop_
_entity.id
_entity.type
_entity.pdbx_description
1 polymer ?
#
loop_
_entity_poly.entity_id
_entity_poly.type
_entity_poly.pdbx_seq_one_letter_code
_entity_poly.pdbx_strand_id
1 'polypeptide(L)'
;MSGLAAPAHSSPDDGLIPPLKDVYSDYFKVGNIYSGQQTYEDGSPNWAQVERHYNIMTAENIMKPDQLLPNANINTATGEWTFNFGPADYFVDESRERGIDVHGHVLVWHSQSPSKIYGLESEDPRAQAKANMERYIKEVLTHFKDRIVSWDVVNEAFVDGLDTFDPATQNWEDFLRGNPKDYSYSGWYNAYTMDMDEEAGERPGDFIYDAFVFARKYGPEAKLEYNDFNVFQSEGKAKAILAMATELNERYAAEYREDERQLIEGIGLQSHNYINQTPAFACADLTRLPKLVDEDAAEWQPGACSDHASVERSLQLITEAGFTASVSELDLQVWEAWDAEPQGTNGPYYDLDDPEAKDLISKPGATYWVGKIGKRTELEAIQAQRFAEYFAVYKKYSQDLDRVTFWGLTDALNWRRNHNPQLFNGDFSQKLSAPAVADPEGLLGLDKPITDVSGLFEAIDEARALDVRGKHYTGKSIGAFKSEIGRATATAHTGETQAELNAAEEALLAAEAGLELK
;
A
#
# COMPACT_ATOMS: atom_id res chain seq x y z
N MET A 1 -34.85 0.22 -5.92
CA MET A 1 -33.90 -0.90 -5.76
C MET A 1 -34.30 -2.01 -6.74
N SER A 2 -33.95 -1.82 -8.01
CA SER A 2 -34.01 -2.86 -9.05
C SER A 2 -32.68 -3.60 -9.02
N GLY A 3 -32.74 -4.94 -9.13
CA GLY A 3 -31.63 -5.84 -8.84
C GLY A 3 -30.33 -5.52 -9.60
N LEU A 4 -29.24 -5.51 -8.84
CA LEU A 4 -27.88 -5.65 -9.36
C LEU A 4 -27.78 -7.04 -10.00
N ALA A 5 -27.82 -7.08 -11.32
CA ALA A 5 -27.47 -8.27 -12.07
C ALA A 5 -25.94 -8.29 -12.23
N ALA A 6 -25.31 -9.44 -11.99
CA ALA A 6 -23.89 -9.62 -12.20
C ALA A 6 -23.50 -9.22 -13.63
N PRO A 7 -22.42 -8.43 -13.81
CA PRO A 7 -21.97 -8.04 -15.14
C PRO A 7 -21.53 -9.28 -15.94
N ALA A 8 -21.95 -9.33 -17.19
CA ALA A 8 -21.55 -10.34 -18.15
C ALA A 8 -20.56 -9.72 -19.14
N HIS A 9 -19.27 -10.08 -19.05
CA HIS A 9 -18.57 -10.81 -20.11
C HIS A 9 -17.10 -11.17 -19.81
N SER A 10 -16.77 -12.40 -20.23
CA SER A 10 -15.49 -13.00 -20.64
C SER A 10 -14.34 -13.21 -19.64
N SER A 11 -14.31 -14.40 -19.05
CA SER A 11 -13.09 -15.23 -18.97
C SER A 11 -13.42 -16.68 -19.38
N PRO A 12 -12.44 -17.50 -19.79
CA PRO A 12 -12.63 -18.67 -20.64
C PRO A 12 -13.34 -19.82 -19.92
N ASP A 13 -14.58 -20.14 -20.33
CA ASP A 13 -15.31 -21.41 -20.17
C ASP A 13 -15.35 -22.12 -18.79
N ASP A 14 -14.82 -21.52 -17.71
CA ASP A 14 -14.67 -22.14 -16.37
C ASP A 14 -15.51 -21.47 -15.26
N GLY A 15 -16.11 -20.30 -15.52
CA GLY A 15 -16.92 -19.55 -14.54
C GLY A 15 -16.11 -18.78 -13.50
N LEU A 16 -14.80 -18.63 -13.69
CA LEU A 16 -13.90 -17.88 -12.81
C LEU A 16 -13.63 -16.47 -13.35
N ILE A 17 -13.39 -15.50 -12.45
CA ILE A 17 -12.92 -14.17 -12.86
C ILE A 17 -11.58 -14.24 -13.63
N PRO A 18 -11.30 -13.25 -14.50
CA PRO A 18 -10.00 -13.13 -15.14
C PRO A 18 -8.86 -13.02 -14.10
N PRO A 19 -7.64 -13.45 -14.46
CA PRO A 19 -6.43 -13.13 -13.70
C PRO A 19 -6.35 -11.64 -13.33
N LEU A 20 -6.26 -11.32 -12.04
CA LEU A 20 -6.27 -9.92 -11.60
C LEU A 20 -5.00 -9.20 -12.07
N LYS A 21 -3.84 -9.87 -12.00
CA LYS A 21 -2.58 -9.38 -12.57
C LYS A 21 -2.65 -9.00 -14.05
N ASP A 22 -3.54 -9.62 -14.83
CA ASP A 22 -3.72 -9.30 -16.25
C ASP A 22 -4.68 -8.10 -16.40
N VAL A 23 -5.79 -8.08 -15.65
CA VAL A 23 -6.75 -6.97 -15.60
C VAL A 23 -6.06 -5.65 -15.25
N TYR A 24 -5.11 -5.70 -14.31
CA TYR A 24 -4.42 -4.53 -13.77
C TYR A 24 -3.02 -4.32 -14.34
N SER A 25 -2.61 -5.07 -15.37
CA SER A 25 -1.25 -5.06 -15.91
C SER A 25 -0.76 -3.69 -16.40
N ASP A 26 -1.66 -2.84 -16.92
CA ASP A 26 -1.37 -1.47 -17.35
C ASP A 26 -1.50 -0.42 -16.23
N TYR A 27 -1.91 -0.83 -15.02
CA TYR A 27 -2.19 0.06 -13.90
C TYR A 27 -1.16 -0.12 -12.78
N PHE A 28 -1.06 -1.32 -12.20
CA PHE A 28 -0.22 -1.58 -11.02
C PHE A 28 -0.01 -3.09 -10.81
N LYS A 29 0.96 -3.45 -9.96
CA LYS A 29 1.14 -4.85 -9.54
C LYS A 29 0.02 -5.29 -8.60
N VAL A 30 -0.41 -6.55 -8.72
CA VAL A 30 -1.43 -7.14 -7.84
C VAL A 30 -0.79 -8.19 -6.96
N GLY A 31 -0.89 -8.01 -5.66
CA GLY A 31 -0.18 -8.82 -4.69
C GLY A 31 -1.04 -9.60 -3.71
N ASN A 32 -0.43 -10.59 -3.07
CA ASN A 32 -0.97 -11.28 -1.90
C ASN A 32 0.16 -11.67 -0.93
N ILE A 33 -0.17 -12.38 0.16
CA ILE A 33 0.79 -12.80 1.17
C ILE A 33 1.21 -14.26 1.06
N TYR A 34 2.44 -14.52 1.50
CA TYR A 34 2.94 -15.85 1.84
C TYR A 34 2.80 -16.08 3.34
N SER A 35 2.00 -17.10 3.70
CA SER A 35 1.67 -17.47 5.08
C SER A 35 2.23 -18.83 5.50
N GLY A 36 3.17 -19.38 4.72
CA GLY A 36 3.80 -20.67 4.97
C GLY A 36 3.91 -21.54 3.70
N GLN A 37 4.56 -22.68 3.82
CA GLN A 37 4.91 -23.53 2.68
C GLN A 37 3.69 -23.96 1.85
N GLN A 38 2.52 -24.12 2.50
CA GLN A 38 1.25 -24.42 1.85
C GLN A 38 0.82 -23.40 0.80
N THR A 39 1.32 -22.15 0.86
CA THR A 39 1.03 -21.13 -0.16
C THR A 39 1.57 -21.52 -1.54
N TYR A 40 2.72 -22.20 -1.59
CA TYR A 40 3.40 -22.60 -2.83
C TYR A 40 3.45 -24.12 -3.02
N GLU A 41 2.69 -24.88 -2.23
CA GLU A 41 2.63 -26.34 -2.40
C GLU A 41 2.04 -26.68 -3.78
N ASP A 42 2.79 -27.43 -4.58
CA ASP A 42 2.42 -27.76 -5.95
C ASP A 42 1.08 -28.52 -6.01
N GLY A 43 0.17 -28.04 -6.86
CA GLY A 43 -1.18 -28.59 -7.00
C GLY A 43 -2.13 -28.23 -5.85
N SER A 44 -1.71 -27.41 -4.89
CA SER A 44 -2.61 -26.86 -3.86
C SER A 44 -3.56 -25.79 -4.44
N PRO A 45 -4.76 -25.63 -3.86
CA PRO A 45 -5.64 -24.52 -4.22
C PRO A 45 -5.02 -23.15 -3.91
N ASN A 46 -4.16 -23.07 -2.88
CA ASN A 46 -3.43 -21.85 -2.55
C ASN A 46 -2.52 -21.43 -3.71
N TRP A 47 -1.70 -22.35 -4.23
CA TRP A 47 -0.83 -22.05 -5.35
C TRP A 47 -1.63 -21.71 -6.61
N ALA A 48 -2.69 -22.48 -6.92
CA ALA A 48 -3.55 -22.19 -8.07
C ALA A 48 -4.13 -20.76 -8.01
N GLN A 49 -4.48 -20.31 -6.80
CA GLN A 49 -4.95 -18.95 -6.56
C GLN A 49 -3.83 -17.92 -6.74
N VAL A 50 -2.62 -18.19 -6.22
CA VAL A 50 -1.45 -17.33 -6.40
C VAL A 50 -1.10 -17.17 -7.87
N GLU A 51 -0.88 -18.30 -8.54
CA GLU A 51 -0.46 -18.41 -9.94
C GLU A 51 -1.41 -17.65 -10.86
N ARG A 52 -2.72 -17.78 -10.63
CA ARG A 52 -3.72 -17.14 -11.47
C ARG A 52 -3.74 -15.63 -11.26
N HIS A 53 -3.72 -15.12 -10.03
CA HIS A 53 -4.13 -13.73 -9.78
C HIS A 53 -3.02 -12.74 -9.47
N TYR A 54 -1.85 -13.17 -9.00
CA TYR A 54 -0.89 -12.25 -8.37
C TYR A 54 0.50 -12.31 -9.02
N ASN A 55 1.21 -11.17 -9.00
CA ASN A 55 2.55 -11.00 -9.58
C ASN A 55 3.57 -10.34 -8.65
N ILE A 56 3.18 -10.04 -7.41
CA ILE A 56 4.07 -9.63 -6.32
C ILE A 56 3.61 -10.27 -5.00
N MET A 57 4.53 -10.68 -4.13
CA MET A 57 4.18 -11.33 -2.87
C MET A 57 4.93 -10.72 -1.69
N THR A 58 4.27 -10.74 -0.53
CA THR A 58 4.83 -10.28 0.75
C THR A 58 4.83 -11.42 1.76
N ALA A 59 5.91 -11.63 2.51
CA ALA A 59 5.89 -12.58 3.62
C ALA A 59 5.07 -12.02 4.78
N GLU A 60 4.02 -12.71 5.23
CA GLU A 60 3.17 -12.24 6.33
C GLU A 60 3.95 -12.05 7.64
N ASN A 61 4.91 -12.94 7.90
CA ASN A 61 5.67 -12.93 9.16
C ASN A 61 7.15 -13.24 9.02
N ILE A 62 7.54 -14.18 8.16
CA ILE A 62 8.89 -14.78 8.17
C ILE A 62 10.04 -13.83 7.81
N MET A 63 9.75 -12.61 7.34
CA MET A 63 10.73 -11.55 7.08
C MET A 63 10.71 -10.42 8.14
N LYS A 64 9.89 -10.54 9.19
CA LYS A 64 9.89 -9.60 10.32
C LYS A 64 11.16 -9.76 11.19
N PRO A 65 11.57 -8.73 11.94
CA PRO A 65 12.87 -8.73 12.58
C PRO A 65 13.12 -9.85 13.59
N ASP A 66 12.11 -10.25 14.37
CA ASP A 66 12.26 -11.38 15.31
C ASP A 66 12.28 -12.76 14.64
N GLN A 67 11.84 -12.87 13.37
CA GLN A 67 11.93 -14.09 12.58
C GLN A 67 13.30 -14.22 11.92
N LEU A 68 13.83 -13.11 11.38
CA LEU A 68 15.15 -13.06 10.75
C LEU A 68 16.29 -13.08 11.77
N LEU A 69 16.11 -12.42 12.91
CA LEU A 69 17.06 -12.41 14.02
C LEU A 69 16.34 -12.64 15.36
N PRO A 70 16.03 -13.91 15.71
CA PRO A 70 15.40 -14.22 16.98
C PRO A 70 16.21 -13.71 18.17
N ASN A 71 15.51 -13.24 19.20
CA ASN A 71 16.12 -12.69 20.42
C ASN A 71 17.08 -13.67 21.13
N ALA A 72 16.84 -14.97 21.00
CA ALA A 72 17.72 -16.03 21.53
C ALA A 72 19.06 -16.15 20.79
N ASN A 73 19.12 -15.65 19.55
CA ASN A 73 20.31 -15.72 18.69
C ASN A 73 21.22 -14.48 18.82
N ILE A 74 20.90 -13.56 19.73
CA ILE A 74 21.73 -12.40 20.05
C ILE A 74 22.44 -12.66 21.39
N ASN A 75 23.76 -12.84 21.34
CA ASN A 75 24.61 -12.95 22.52
C ASN A 75 25.29 -11.60 22.80
N THR A 76 24.76 -10.85 23.75
CA THR A 76 25.28 -9.52 24.13
C THR A 76 26.64 -9.59 24.83
N ALA A 77 27.01 -10.73 25.43
CA ALA A 77 28.30 -10.90 26.09
C ALA A 77 29.45 -11.14 25.11
N THR A 78 29.19 -11.78 23.97
CA THR A 78 30.19 -12.05 22.92
C THR A 78 30.07 -11.12 21.72
N GLY A 79 28.93 -10.45 21.53
CA GLY A 79 28.59 -9.67 20.34
C GLY A 79 28.16 -10.52 19.13
N GLU A 80 28.02 -11.84 19.30
CA GLU A 80 27.65 -12.78 18.23
C GLU A 80 26.15 -12.76 17.94
N TRP A 81 25.80 -12.68 16.65
CA TRP A 81 24.43 -12.71 16.13
C TRP A 81 24.30 -13.84 15.12
N THR A 82 23.26 -14.66 15.24
CA THR A 82 22.97 -15.74 14.28
C THR A 82 21.62 -15.51 13.61
N PHE A 83 21.63 -15.15 12.33
CA PHE A 83 20.40 -14.95 11.57
C PHE A 83 19.74 -16.28 11.17
N ASN A 84 18.43 -16.25 11.00
CA ASN A 84 17.60 -17.36 10.56
C ASN A 84 16.93 -17.04 9.21
N PHE A 85 17.73 -17.04 8.14
CA PHE A 85 17.23 -16.70 6.80
C PHE A 85 16.49 -17.83 6.08
N GLY A 86 16.65 -19.09 6.50
CA GLY A 86 16.16 -20.26 5.76
C GLY A 86 14.69 -20.19 5.32
N PRO A 87 13.73 -19.89 6.20
CA PRO A 87 12.33 -19.76 5.80
C PRO A 87 12.09 -18.63 4.79
N ALA A 88 12.75 -17.49 4.97
CA ALA A 88 12.64 -16.33 4.08
C ALA A 88 13.33 -16.58 2.72
N ASP A 89 14.48 -17.27 2.70
CA ASP A 89 15.13 -17.70 1.47
C ASP A 89 14.22 -18.61 0.65
N TYR A 90 13.57 -19.60 1.27
CA TYR A 90 12.62 -20.46 0.56
C TYR A 90 11.51 -19.63 -0.10
N PHE A 91 10.88 -18.71 0.64
CA PHE A 91 9.85 -17.85 0.09
C PHE A 91 10.36 -17.01 -1.09
N VAL A 92 11.47 -16.28 -0.89
CA VAL A 92 12.02 -15.37 -1.90
C VAL A 92 12.44 -16.13 -3.15
N ASP A 93 13.15 -17.25 -3.00
CA ASP A 93 13.64 -18.02 -4.13
C ASP A 93 12.49 -18.66 -4.91
N GLU A 94 11.49 -19.25 -4.23
CA GLU A 94 10.29 -19.80 -4.88
C GLU A 94 9.49 -18.73 -5.63
N SER A 95 9.27 -17.55 -5.04
CA SER A 95 8.58 -16.45 -5.72
C SER A 95 9.31 -16.08 -7.03
N ARG A 96 10.64 -15.92 -6.96
CA ARG A 96 11.43 -15.51 -8.11
C ARG A 96 11.51 -16.58 -9.20
N GLU A 97 11.67 -17.85 -8.83
CA GLU A 97 11.64 -18.96 -9.78
C GLU A 97 10.30 -19.03 -10.54
N ARG A 98 9.21 -18.58 -9.91
CA ARG A 98 7.87 -18.48 -10.48
C ARG A 98 7.59 -17.16 -11.21
N GLY A 99 8.60 -16.27 -11.32
CA GLY A 99 8.46 -14.96 -11.98
C GLY A 99 7.60 -13.96 -11.20
N ILE A 100 7.49 -14.13 -9.88
CA ILE A 100 6.73 -13.29 -8.97
C ILE A 100 7.72 -12.38 -8.21
N ASP A 101 7.45 -11.09 -8.22
CA ASP A 101 8.26 -10.13 -7.47
C ASP A 101 8.05 -10.27 -5.97
N VAL A 102 9.02 -9.80 -5.18
CA VAL A 102 8.92 -9.82 -3.71
C VAL A 102 9.02 -8.42 -3.15
N HIS A 103 8.05 -8.08 -2.30
CA HIS A 103 8.12 -6.93 -1.41
C HIS A 103 8.57 -7.40 -0.01
N GLY A 104 9.63 -6.77 0.51
CA GLY A 104 10.21 -7.09 1.80
C GLY A 104 9.49 -6.37 2.95
N HIS A 105 8.96 -7.13 3.90
CA HIS A 105 8.26 -6.61 5.07
C HIS A 105 8.80 -7.30 6.34
N VAL A 106 9.50 -6.63 7.25
CA VAL A 106 9.87 -5.20 7.36
C VAL A 106 11.24 -5.13 8.04
N LEU A 107 12.02 -4.07 7.80
CA LEU A 107 13.33 -3.89 8.45
C LEU A 107 13.25 -3.35 9.88
N VAL A 108 12.49 -2.29 10.13
CA VAL A 108 12.38 -1.62 11.43
C VAL A 108 10.91 -1.50 11.82
N TRP A 109 10.56 -2.11 12.95
CA TRP A 109 9.21 -2.02 13.51
C TRP A 109 9.26 -1.98 15.04
N HIS A 110 8.26 -1.36 15.66
CA HIS A 110 8.13 -1.34 17.11
C HIS A 110 7.65 -2.70 17.66
N SER A 111 6.92 -3.46 16.84
CA SER A 111 6.44 -4.81 17.12
C SER A 111 7.37 -5.88 16.52
N GLN A 112 7.20 -7.13 16.96
CA GLN A 112 7.90 -8.34 16.46
C GLN A 112 9.40 -8.12 16.18
N SER A 113 10.06 -7.43 17.11
CA SER A 113 11.48 -7.07 17.00
C SER A 113 12.27 -7.57 18.20
N PRO A 114 13.49 -8.09 18.00
CA PRO A 114 14.27 -8.68 19.07
C PRO A 114 14.74 -7.59 20.05
N SER A 115 14.18 -7.56 21.26
CA SER A 115 14.46 -6.50 22.25
C SER A 115 15.93 -6.23 22.54
N LYS A 116 16.84 -7.22 22.40
CA LYS A 116 18.28 -7.01 22.60
C LYS A 116 18.91 -6.08 21.55
N ILE A 117 18.28 -5.90 20.39
CA ILE A 117 18.78 -5.02 19.32
C ILE A 117 18.74 -3.54 19.73
N TYR A 118 17.84 -3.17 20.63
CA TYR A 118 17.72 -1.78 21.12
C TYR A 118 18.90 -1.36 22.01
N GLY A 119 19.70 -2.30 22.51
CA GLY A 119 20.91 -1.97 23.28
C GLY A 119 20.65 -1.22 24.59
N LEU A 120 19.44 -1.29 25.17
CA LEU A 120 19.01 -0.49 26.32
C LEU A 120 19.85 -0.70 27.61
N GLU A 121 20.61 -1.79 27.68
CA GLU A 121 21.51 -2.10 28.81
C GLU A 121 22.95 -1.58 28.60
N SER A 122 23.22 -0.91 27.46
CA SER A 122 24.51 -0.30 27.13
C SER A 122 24.80 0.94 27.99
N GLU A 123 26.08 1.31 28.12
CA GLU A 123 26.47 2.60 28.70
C GLU A 123 26.01 3.78 27.84
N ASP A 124 25.89 3.57 26.53
CA ASP A 124 25.32 4.51 25.56
C ASP A 124 24.25 3.77 24.73
N PRO A 125 22.98 3.80 25.16
CA PRO A 125 21.88 3.12 24.48
C PRO A 125 21.63 3.63 23.07
N ARG A 126 21.70 4.96 22.85
CA ARG A 126 21.43 5.58 21.55
C ARG A 126 22.46 5.15 20.51
N ALA A 127 23.75 5.29 20.82
CA ALA A 127 24.81 4.88 19.91
C ALA A 127 24.79 3.37 19.65
N GLN A 128 24.52 2.55 20.68
CA GLN A 128 24.43 1.10 20.53
C GLN A 128 23.22 0.69 19.68
N ALA A 129 22.06 1.33 19.85
CA ALA A 129 20.87 1.08 19.04
C ALA A 129 21.12 1.42 17.57
N LYS A 130 21.74 2.58 17.29
CA LYS A 130 22.13 2.97 15.93
C LYS A 130 23.08 1.96 15.29
N ALA A 131 24.13 1.54 16.00
CA ALA A 131 25.08 0.55 15.51
C ALA A 131 24.43 -0.83 15.27
N ASN A 132 23.53 -1.25 16.17
CA ASN A 132 22.78 -2.49 16.01
C ASN A 132 21.80 -2.43 14.84
N MET A 133 21.11 -1.32 14.64
CA MET A 133 20.23 -1.08 13.49
C MET A 133 21.01 -1.17 12.18
N GLU A 134 22.14 -0.46 12.08
CA GLU A 134 22.99 -0.51 10.87
C GLU A 134 23.44 -1.95 10.59
N ARG A 135 23.90 -2.66 11.61
CA ARG A 135 24.31 -4.07 11.48
C ARG A 135 23.16 -4.94 10.97
N TYR A 136 21.98 -4.85 11.58
CA TYR A 136 20.83 -5.65 11.18
C TYR A 136 20.41 -5.36 9.73
N ILE A 137 20.21 -4.09 9.39
CA ILE A 137 19.80 -3.68 8.03
C ILE A 137 20.84 -4.09 7.00
N LYS A 138 22.13 -3.91 7.31
CA LYS A 138 23.23 -4.35 6.44
C LYS A 138 23.16 -5.86 6.15
N GLU A 139 23.07 -6.70 7.18
CA GLU A 139 23.09 -8.15 7.01
C GLU A 139 21.85 -8.62 6.23
N VAL A 140 20.66 -8.10 6.54
CA VAL A 140 19.42 -8.46 5.84
C VAL A 140 19.45 -8.02 4.37
N LEU A 141 19.78 -6.76 4.07
CA LEU A 141 19.78 -6.25 2.71
C LEU A 141 20.92 -6.82 1.86
N THR A 142 22.08 -7.10 2.46
CA THR A 142 23.17 -7.79 1.76
C THR A 142 22.76 -9.23 1.41
N HIS A 143 22.05 -9.92 2.32
CA HIS A 143 21.60 -11.30 2.09
C HIS A 143 20.55 -11.39 0.97
N PHE A 144 19.58 -10.47 0.93
CA PHE A 144 18.51 -10.46 -0.07
C PHE A 144 18.77 -9.57 -1.29
N LYS A 145 20.03 -9.13 -1.48
CA LYS A 145 20.43 -8.24 -2.57
C LYS A 145 19.97 -8.75 -3.94
N ASP A 146 19.40 -7.86 -4.76
CA ASP A 146 18.90 -8.12 -6.11
C ASP A 146 17.74 -9.15 -6.19
N ARG A 147 17.14 -9.53 -5.04
CA ARG A 147 16.01 -10.49 -4.95
C ARG A 147 14.68 -9.86 -4.55
N ILE A 148 14.69 -8.61 -4.09
CA ILE A 148 13.53 -7.90 -3.54
C ILE A 148 13.39 -6.57 -4.29
N VAL A 149 12.17 -6.22 -4.74
CA VAL A 149 11.95 -5.02 -5.57
C VAL A 149 11.68 -3.77 -4.73
N SER A 150 11.06 -3.92 -3.56
CA SER A 150 10.86 -2.83 -2.60
C SER A 150 10.82 -3.33 -1.15
N TRP A 151 11.09 -2.44 -0.21
CA TRP A 151 11.10 -2.75 1.23
C TRP A 151 10.29 -1.75 2.03
N ASP A 152 9.46 -2.27 2.94
CA ASP A 152 9.05 -1.53 4.12
C ASP A 152 10.29 -1.37 5.02
N VAL A 153 10.87 -0.17 5.01
CA VAL A 153 12.05 0.12 5.83
C VAL A 153 11.63 0.36 7.27
N VAL A 154 10.62 1.21 7.46
CA VAL A 154 10.04 1.51 8.77
C VAL A 154 8.53 1.29 8.70
N ASN A 155 7.99 0.53 9.64
CA ASN A 155 6.55 0.28 9.75
C ASN A 155 5.98 0.91 11.04
N GLU A 156 4.81 1.54 10.93
CA GLU A 156 3.95 1.96 12.04
C GLU A 156 4.67 2.78 13.14
N ALA A 157 5.44 3.78 12.72
CA ALA A 157 6.16 4.65 13.65
C ALA A 157 5.24 5.69 14.32
N PHE A 158 4.08 6.02 13.72
CA PHE A 158 3.16 7.02 14.23
C PHE A 158 2.08 6.43 15.14
N VAL A 159 1.63 7.25 16.08
CA VAL A 159 0.46 6.97 16.92
C VAL A 159 -0.84 6.96 16.10
N ASP A 160 -1.89 6.39 16.67
CA ASP A 160 -3.23 6.41 16.08
C ASP A 160 -4.09 7.55 16.62
N GLY A 161 -5.20 7.84 15.93
CA GLY A 161 -6.17 8.87 16.36
C GLY A 161 -5.72 10.31 16.13
N LEU A 162 -4.78 10.55 15.21
CA LEU A 162 -4.32 11.89 14.84
C LEU A 162 -5.23 12.51 13.77
N ASP A 163 -6.42 12.96 14.13
CA ASP A 163 -7.40 13.45 13.15
C ASP A 163 -6.93 14.67 12.36
N THR A 164 -6.18 15.58 13.00
CA THR A 164 -5.68 16.81 12.36
C THR A 164 -4.19 17.00 12.62
N PHE A 165 -3.46 17.44 11.59
CA PHE A 165 -2.06 17.84 11.69
C PHE A 165 -1.80 19.03 10.75
N ASP A 166 -1.19 20.09 11.29
CA ASP A 166 -0.73 21.27 10.56
C ASP A 166 0.80 21.32 10.55
N PRO A 167 1.47 21.00 9.42
CA PRO A 167 2.93 21.02 9.32
C PRO A 167 3.53 22.41 9.53
N ALA A 168 2.76 23.49 9.43
CA ALA A 168 3.26 24.85 9.65
C ALA A 168 3.44 25.18 11.14
N THR A 169 2.76 24.47 12.04
CA THR A 169 2.72 24.80 13.47
C THR A 169 3.03 23.62 14.39
N GLN A 170 3.03 22.39 13.87
CA GLN A 170 3.24 21.17 14.65
C GLN A 170 4.47 20.41 14.17
N ASN A 171 5.17 19.77 15.10
CA ASN A 171 6.28 18.86 14.80
C ASN A 171 5.73 17.43 14.69
N TRP A 172 6.04 16.71 13.62
CA TRP A 172 5.62 15.32 13.43
C TRP A 172 6.24 14.37 14.47
N GLU A 173 7.42 14.69 15.03
CA GLU A 173 8.10 13.88 16.04
C GLU A 173 7.30 13.78 17.36
N ASP A 174 6.41 14.74 17.64
CA ASP A 174 5.47 14.69 18.78
C ASP A 174 4.44 13.55 18.67
N PHE A 175 4.27 12.96 17.48
CA PHE A 175 3.25 11.96 17.16
C PHE A 175 3.84 10.57 16.87
N LEU A 176 5.10 10.34 17.27
CA LEU A 176 5.72 9.02 17.18
C LEU A 176 5.32 8.13 18.36
N ARG A 177 5.18 6.83 18.09
CA ARG A 177 4.99 5.80 19.13
C ARG A 177 6.18 5.79 20.08
N GLY A 178 5.89 5.67 21.38
CA GLY A 178 6.90 5.74 22.44
C GLY A 178 7.14 7.15 22.97
N ASN A 179 6.57 8.19 22.35
CA ASN A 179 6.56 9.54 22.90
C ASN A 179 5.89 9.53 24.29
N PRO A 180 6.39 10.28 25.31
CA PRO A 180 5.81 10.29 26.65
C PRO A 180 4.31 10.67 26.73
N LYS A 181 3.76 11.28 25.67
CA LYS A 181 2.32 11.60 25.56
C LYS A 181 1.48 10.42 25.04
N ASP A 182 2.11 9.35 24.58
CA ASP A 182 1.51 8.13 24.06
C ASP A 182 1.76 6.94 25.00
N TYR A 183 0.81 6.00 25.03
CA TYR A 183 0.90 4.79 25.85
C TYR A 183 1.49 3.60 25.08
N SER A 184 1.74 3.71 23.77
CA SER A 184 2.34 2.64 22.98
C SER A 184 3.87 2.66 23.08
N TYR A 185 4.49 1.47 23.13
CA TYR A 185 5.93 1.32 23.33
C TYR A 185 6.66 1.12 22.00
N SER A 186 7.74 1.88 21.79
CA SER A 186 8.72 1.64 20.73
C SER A 186 10.13 1.55 21.35
N GLY A 187 10.77 0.39 21.19
CA GLY A 187 12.14 0.21 21.68
C GLY A 187 13.17 1.07 20.95
N TRP A 188 12.92 1.37 19.67
CA TRP A 188 13.74 2.29 18.89
C TRP A 188 13.63 3.73 19.37
N TYR A 189 12.40 4.24 19.54
CA TYR A 189 12.16 5.57 20.08
C TYR A 189 12.79 5.72 21.47
N ASN A 190 12.56 4.73 22.34
CA ASN A 190 13.13 4.72 23.69
C ASN A 190 14.66 4.80 23.66
N ALA A 191 15.32 3.93 22.88
CA ALA A 191 16.78 3.94 22.80
C ALA A 191 17.35 5.24 22.22
N TYR A 192 16.71 5.83 21.20
CA TYR A 192 17.16 7.08 20.58
C TYR A 192 16.90 8.32 21.45
N THR A 193 15.99 8.25 22.42
CA THR A 193 15.73 9.38 23.34
C THR A 193 16.49 9.28 24.65
N MET A 194 17.09 8.13 24.97
CA MET A 194 17.97 7.98 26.11
C MET A 194 19.28 8.76 25.88
N ASP A 195 19.58 9.66 26.81
CA ASP A 195 20.80 10.49 26.83
C ASP A 195 21.04 11.29 25.54
N MET A 196 19.95 11.66 24.84
CA MET A 196 19.97 12.43 23.60
C MET A 196 20.56 13.84 23.80
N ASP A 197 21.48 14.23 22.91
CA ASP A 197 22.11 15.55 22.90
C ASP A 197 21.37 16.50 21.93
N GLU A 198 20.33 17.16 22.46
CA GLU A 198 19.57 18.19 21.71
C GLU A 198 20.46 19.34 21.22
N GLU A 199 21.54 19.69 21.94
CA GLU A 199 22.46 20.76 21.54
C GLU A 199 23.30 20.35 20.32
N ALA A 200 23.60 19.06 20.17
CA ALA A 200 24.22 18.48 18.98
C ALA A 200 23.23 18.28 17.81
N GLY A 201 21.95 18.60 18.01
CA GLY A 201 20.90 18.47 16.99
C GLY A 201 20.34 17.05 16.88
N GLU A 202 20.55 16.21 17.90
CA GLU A 202 19.93 14.89 17.97
C GLU A 202 18.42 14.99 18.22
N ARG A 203 17.66 14.12 17.57
CA ARG A 203 16.21 14.12 17.64
C ARG A 203 15.63 12.72 17.86
N PRO A 204 14.41 12.61 18.40
CA PRO A 204 13.73 11.32 18.52
C PRO A 204 13.51 10.65 17.17
N GLY A 205 13.22 11.42 16.11
CA GLY A 205 12.94 10.89 14.78
C GLY A 205 14.17 10.35 14.03
N ASP A 206 15.39 10.53 14.55
CA ASP A 206 16.62 10.12 13.87
C ASP A 206 16.69 8.60 13.60
N PHE A 207 16.00 7.76 14.37
CA PHE A 207 15.97 6.31 14.10
C PHE A 207 15.32 5.98 12.75
N ILE A 208 14.35 6.79 12.31
CA ILE A 208 13.70 6.63 11.01
C ILE A 208 14.70 7.03 9.92
N TYR A 209 15.32 8.20 10.05
CA TYR A 209 16.32 8.68 9.11
C TYR A 209 17.49 7.71 8.95
N ASP A 210 18.06 7.25 10.06
CA ASP A 210 19.16 6.28 10.07
C ASP A 210 18.75 4.96 9.41
N ALA A 211 17.55 4.44 9.69
CA ALA A 211 17.05 3.22 9.06
C ALA A 211 17.02 3.34 7.54
N PHE A 212 16.48 4.43 7.00
CA PHE A 212 16.43 4.66 5.57
C PHE A 212 17.81 4.91 4.95
N VAL A 213 18.69 5.68 5.62
CA VAL A 213 20.06 5.90 5.14
C VAL A 213 20.83 4.58 5.07
N PHE A 214 20.69 3.72 6.07
CA PHE A 214 21.28 2.38 6.05
C PHE A 214 20.66 1.51 4.96
N ALA A 215 19.33 1.59 4.76
CA ALA A 215 18.66 0.84 3.72
C ALA A 215 19.15 1.25 2.33
N ARG A 216 19.23 2.55 2.03
CA ARG A 216 19.78 3.06 0.77
C ARG A 216 21.23 2.65 0.56
N LYS A 217 22.04 2.68 1.62
CA LYS A 217 23.46 2.30 1.58
C LYS A 217 23.68 0.83 1.25
N TYR A 218 22.86 -0.08 1.79
CA TYR A 218 23.08 -1.53 1.69
C TYR A 218 22.15 -2.26 0.71
N GLY A 219 21.04 -1.65 0.32
CA GLY A 219 20.10 -2.14 -0.69
C GLY A 219 19.74 -1.05 -1.71
N PRO A 220 20.73 -0.45 -2.41
CA PRO A 220 20.48 0.71 -3.27
C PRO A 220 19.54 0.43 -4.44
N GLU A 221 19.38 -0.82 -4.86
CA GLU A 221 18.53 -1.18 -6.01
C GLU A 221 17.03 -1.27 -5.66
N ALA A 222 16.69 -1.48 -4.39
CA ALA A 222 15.30 -1.61 -3.97
C ALA A 222 14.67 -0.22 -3.79
N LYS A 223 13.37 -0.12 -4.05
CA LYS A 223 12.57 1.03 -3.66
C LYS A 223 12.32 1.01 -2.15
N LEU A 224 12.45 2.17 -1.49
CA LEU A 224 12.33 2.28 -0.05
C LEU A 224 10.98 2.92 0.35
N GLU A 225 10.18 2.16 1.10
CA GLU A 225 8.82 2.54 1.53
C GLU A 225 8.76 2.76 3.05
N TYR A 226 7.99 3.78 3.47
CA TYR A 226 7.45 3.89 4.83
C TYR A 226 6.02 3.31 4.83
N ASN A 227 5.68 2.39 5.74
CA ASN A 227 4.38 1.72 5.75
C ASN A 227 3.61 1.95 7.05
N ASP A 228 2.28 2.16 6.97
CA ASP A 228 1.44 2.35 8.16
C ASP A 228 -0.04 2.05 7.89
N PHE A 229 -0.79 1.74 8.95
CA PHE A 229 -2.24 1.67 8.92
C PHE A 229 -2.88 3.00 9.33
N ASN A 230 -4.20 3.09 9.18
CA ASN A 230 -4.99 4.27 9.52
C ASN A 230 -4.66 5.54 8.71
N VAL A 231 -3.85 5.43 7.66
CA VAL A 231 -3.55 6.57 6.78
C VAL A 231 -4.81 7.01 6.03
N PHE A 232 -5.62 6.06 5.56
CA PHE A 232 -6.92 6.33 4.92
C PHE A 232 -8.00 6.81 5.89
N GLN A 233 -7.89 6.39 7.14
CA GLN A 233 -8.82 6.69 8.22
C GLN A 233 -8.55 8.06 8.86
N SER A 234 -7.43 8.71 8.55
CA SER A 234 -6.96 9.87 9.30
C SER A 234 -6.08 10.82 8.46
N GLU A 235 -6.65 11.95 8.02
CA GLU A 235 -5.92 12.98 7.28
C GLU A 235 -4.71 13.51 8.06
N GLY A 236 -4.87 13.72 9.38
CA GLY A 236 -3.81 14.23 10.21
C GLY A 236 -2.64 13.25 10.30
N LYS A 237 -2.91 11.95 10.44
CA LYS A 237 -1.86 10.92 10.38
C LYS A 237 -1.16 10.93 9.03
N ALA A 238 -1.90 10.97 7.93
CA ALA A 238 -1.33 11.06 6.59
C ALA A 238 -0.42 12.29 6.43
N LYS A 239 -0.89 13.48 6.84
CA LYS A 239 -0.11 14.73 6.77
C LYS A 239 1.13 14.70 7.66
N ALA A 240 1.08 14.09 8.84
CA ALA A 240 2.24 13.94 9.72
C ALA A 240 3.30 13.02 9.10
N ILE A 241 2.88 11.91 8.50
CA ILE A 241 3.77 11.00 7.75
C ILE A 241 4.43 11.73 6.58
N LEU A 242 3.66 12.52 5.81
CA LEU A 242 4.19 13.26 4.66
C LEU A 242 5.14 14.39 5.06
N ALA A 243 4.87 15.07 6.18
CA ALA A 243 5.78 16.05 6.73
C ALA A 243 7.12 15.41 7.14
N MET A 244 7.08 14.24 7.79
CA MET A 244 8.26 13.45 8.11
C MET A 244 9.02 13.04 6.84
N ALA A 245 8.34 12.43 5.87
CA ALA A 245 8.99 11.95 4.66
C ALA A 245 9.64 13.09 3.85
N THR A 246 8.96 14.23 3.76
CA THR A 246 9.46 15.43 3.08
C THR A 246 10.71 15.96 3.77
N GLU A 247 10.66 16.15 5.08
CA GLU A 247 11.79 16.68 5.86
C GLU A 247 13.01 15.76 5.81
N LEU A 248 12.80 14.45 5.91
CA LEU A 248 13.89 13.47 5.84
C LEU A 248 14.50 13.40 4.43
N ASN A 249 13.69 13.53 3.37
CA ASN A 249 14.18 13.63 2.00
C ASN A 249 14.99 14.92 1.76
N GLU A 250 14.55 16.06 2.28
CA GLU A 250 15.29 17.32 2.19
C GLU A 250 16.64 17.22 2.91
N ARG A 251 16.65 16.64 4.12
CA ARG A 251 17.89 16.36 4.86
C ARG A 251 18.81 15.45 4.05
N TYR A 252 18.28 14.36 3.50
CA TYR A 252 19.06 13.42 2.70
C TYR A 252 19.67 14.08 1.47
N ALA A 253 18.89 14.83 0.69
CA ALA A 253 19.37 15.54 -0.50
C ALA A 253 20.46 16.57 -0.16
N ALA A 254 20.40 17.19 1.02
CA ALA A 254 21.44 18.11 1.49
C ALA A 254 22.76 17.40 1.84
N GLU A 255 22.68 16.19 2.43
CA GLU A 255 23.80 15.35 2.87
C GLU A 255 24.42 14.52 1.71
N TYR A 256 23.60 14.04 0.76
CA TYR A 256 23.95 13.08 -0.30
C TYR A 256 23.60 13.60 -1.70
N ARG A 257 24.14 14.76 -2.08
CA ARG A 257 23.79 15.50 -3.32
C ARG A 257 23.99 14.78 -4.66
N GLU A 258 24.69 13.65 -4.66
CA GLU A 258 24.96 12.85 -5.87
C GLU A 258 23.87 11.78 -6.10
N ASP A 259 23.05 11.48 -5.09
CA ASP A 259 21.90 10.58 -5.24
C ASP A 259 20.67 11.43 -5.58
N GLU A 260 20.19 11.32 -6.82
CA GLU A 260 19.03 12.06 -7.32
C GLU A 260 17.70 11.47 -6.85
N ARG A 261 17.71 10.26 -6.28
CA ARG A 261 16.49 9.62 -5.75
C ARG A 261 16.16 10.17 -4.37
N GLN A 262 14.87 10.32 -4.10
CA GLN A 262 14.36 10.49 -2.75
C GLN A 262 14.85 9.34 -1.85
N LEU A 263 15.07 9.62 -0.56
CA LEU A 263 15.44 8.61 0.42
C LEU A 263 14.26 7.70 0.75
N ILE A 264 13.12 8.32 1.05
CA ILE A 264 11.80 7.68 1.16
C ILE A 264 11.10 7.92 -0.16
N GLU A 265 10.88 6.86 -0.92
CA GLU A 265 10.40 6.93 -2.31
C GLU A 265 8.89 6.65 -2.41
N GLY A 266 8.35 5.93 -1.43
CA GLY A 266 6.93 5.56 -1.40
C GLY A 266 6.34 5.51 -0.01
N ILE A 267 5.02 5.70 0.05
CA ILE A 267 4.20 5.59 1.26
C ILE A 267 3.27 4.38 1.10
N GLY A 268 3.51 3.36 1.92
CA GLY A 268 2.69 2.16 2.06
C GLY A 268 1.46 2.41 2.92
N LEU A 269 0.31 2.09 2.36
CA LEU A 269 -1.02 2.20 2.93
C LEU A 269 -1.52 0.80 3.26
N GLN A 270 -1.44 0.38 4.51
CA GLN A 270 -1.88 -0.98 4.89
C GLN A 270 -3.32 -1.24 4.45
N SER A 271 -4.20 -0.23 4.49
CA SER A 271 -5.55 -0.32 3.92
C SER A 271 -6.41 -1.41 4.56
N HIS A 272 -6.20 -1.59 5.86
CA HIS A 272 -7.01 -2.37 6.78
C HIS A 272 -8.37 -1.70 7.02
N ASN A 273 -9.26 -1.78 6.05
CA ASN A 273 -10.46 -0.96 5.95
C ASN A 273 -11.70 -1.65 6.52
N TYR A 274 -12.75 -0.86 6.68
CA TYR A 274 -14.06 -1.29 7.16
C TYR A 274 -15.12 -0.78 6.20
N ILE A 275 -16.16 -1.59 5.93
CA ILE A 275 -17.23 -1.19 5.01
C ILE A 275 -17.98 0.08 5.46
N ASN A 276 -17.86 0.46 6.74
CA ASN A 276 -18.62 1.51 7.41
C ASN A 276 -17.81 2.68 7.99
N GLN A 277 -16.47 2.69 7.88
CA GLN A 277 -15.63 3.74 8.50
C GLN A 277 -14.78 4.54 7.50
N THR A 278 -14.73 4.14 6.24
CA THR A 278 -13.81 4.76 5.28
C THR A 278 -14.47 4.82 3.90
N PRO A 279 -15.01 5.98 3.53
CA PRO A 279 -15.42 6.26 2.17
C PRO A 279 -14.27 6.02 1.19
N ALA A 280 -14.61 5.61 -0.03
CA ALA A 280 -13.64 5.52 -1.11
C ALA A 280 -13.22 6.92 -1.59
N PHE A 281 -14.19 7.82 -1.71
CA PHE A 281 -14.04 9.05 -2.48
C PHE A 281 -13.76 10.26 -1.60
N ALA A 282 -12.97 11.20 -2.13
CA ALA A 282 -13.00 12.58 -1.67
C ALA A 282 -14.33 13.22 -2.15
N CYS A 283 -14.79 14.32 -1.56
CA CYS A 283 -16.03 14.94 -2.04
C CYS A 283 -15.88 15.56 -3.44
N ALA A 284 -16.98 15.86 -4.10
CA ALA A 284 -17.06 15.85 -5.56
C ALA A 284 -16.18 16.91 -6.24
N ASP A 285 -15.83 17.98 -5.54
CA ASP A 285 -14.90 19.01 -5.99
C ASP A 285 -13.41 18.60 -5.82
N LEU A 286 -13.13 17.70 -4.90
CA LEU A 286 -11.80 17.12 -4.66
C LEU A 286 -11.58 15.83 -5.47
N THR A 287 -12.60 15.01 -5.70
CA THR A 287 -12.47 13.72 -6.37
C THR A 287 -12.06 13.84 -7.85
N ARG A 288 -11.33 12.83 -8.33
CA ARG A 288 -11.07 12.59 -9.75
C ARG A 288 -12.17 11.73 -10.40
N LEU A 289 -13.21 11.32 -9.66
CA LEU A 289 -14.34 10.48 -10.09
C LEU A 289 -15.73 11.09 -9.75
N PRO A 290 -16.02 12.35 -10.15
CA PRO A 290 -17.19 13.10 -9.64
C PRO A 290 -18.56 12.50 -10.00
N LYS A 291 -18.63 11.60 -10.99
CA LYS A 291 -19.88 10.90 -11.37
C LYS A 291 -20.28 9.80 -10.39
N LEU A 292 -19.35 9.34 -9.57
CA LEU A 292 -19.55 8.26 -8.60
C LEU A 292 -19.81 8.78 -7.19
N VAL A 293 -19.71 10.10 -6.97
CA VAL A 293 -19.82 10.72 -5.66
C VAL A 293 -21.22 11.28 -5.43
N ASP A 294 -21.75 11.01 -4.24
CA ASP A 294 -22.97 11.61 -3.69
C ASP A 294 -22.63 12.24 -2.33
N GLU A 295 -22.52 13.57 -2.30
CA GLU A 295 -22.16 14.34 -1.09
C GLU A 295 -23.28 14.32 -0.03
N ASP A 296 -24.52 14.04 -0.44
CA ASP A 296 -25.66 13.94 0.46
C ASP A 296 -25.80 12.50 1.02
N ALA A 297 -25.03 11.54 0.49
CA ALA A 297 -25.04 10.17 0.94
C ALA A 297 -24.40 10.04 2.33
N ALA A 298 -25.08 9.33 3.23
CA ALA A 298 -24.48 8.95 4.50
C ALA A 298 -23.26 8.04 4.26
N GLU A 299 -22.23 8.14 5.11
CA GLU A 299 -20.92 7.46 4.94
C GLU A 299 -20.99 5.99 4.50
N TRP A 300 -21.98 5.23 4.97
CA TRP A 300 -22.18 3.81 4.66
C TRP A 300 -22.87 3.52 3.31
N GLN A 301 -23.42 4.53 2.65
CA GLN A 301 -24.09 4.39 1.35
C GLN A 301 -23.06 4.32 0.21
N PRO A 302 -23.44 3.68 -0.91
CA PRO A 302 -22.68 3.77 -2.15
C PRO A 302 -22.42 5.22 -2.56
N GLY A 303 -21.21 5.51 -3.03
CA GLY A 303 -20.84 6.85 -3.50
C GLY A 303 -20.60 7.91 -2.42
N ALA A 304 -20.75 7.58 -1.13
CA ALA A 304 -20.44 8.51 -0.06
C ALA A 304 -18.97 8.97 -0.11
N CYS A 305 -18.72 10.20 0.36
CA CYS A 305 -17.41 10.84 0.37
C CYS A 305 -17.06 11.42 1.75
N SER A 306 -15.82 11.87 1.89
CA SER A 306 -15.34 12.64 3.04
C SER A 306 -14.25 13.63 2.61
N ASP A 307 -14.32 14.85 3.14
CA ASP A 307 -13.28 15.88 2.94
C ASP A 307 -12.04 15.66 3.82
N HIS A 308 -12.20 14.86 4.88
CA HIS A 308 -11.15 14.63 5.87
C HIS A 308 -10.46 13.29 5.63
N ALA A 309 -11.21 12.19 5.51
CA ALA A 309 -10.62 10.85 5.47
C ALA A 309 -11.32 9.96 4.43
N SER A 310 -10.60 9.61 3.39
CA SER A 310 -11.01 8.63 2.38
C SER A 310 -9.78 8.01 1.72
N VAL A 311 -10.01 6.90 1.02
CA VAL A 311 -8.98 6.23 0.20
C VAL A 311 -8.39 7.21 -0.82
N GLU A 312 -9.26 7.89 -1.57
CA GLU A 312 -8.85 8.85 -2.58
C GLU A 312 -8.14 10.05 -1.97
N ARG A 313 -8.66 10.64 -0.89
CA ARG A 313 -8.06 11.82 -0.27
C ARG A 313 -6.62 11.57 0.17
N SER A 314 -6.33 10.36 0.64
CA SER A 314 -4.98 10.01 1.09
C SER A 314 -4.02 9.78 -0.08
N LEU A 315 -4.48 9.16 -1.17
CA LEU A 315 -3.69 9.06 -2.40
C LEU A 315 -3.40 10.45 -2.99
N GLN A 316 -4.38 11.37 -2.95
CA GLN A 316 -4.15 12.76 -3.33
C GLN A 316 -3.05 13.41 -2.50
N LEU A 317 -3.13 13.31 -1.17
CA LEU A 317 -2.12 13.88 -0.28
C LEU A 317 -0.72 13.34 -0.57
N ILE A 318 -0.59 12.03 -0.80
CA ILE A 318 0.70 11.38 -1.09
C ILE A 318 1.25 11.85 -2.44
N THR A 319 0.44 11.82 -3.49
CA THR A 319 0.84 12.18 -4.86
C THR A 319 1.13 13.68 -5.01
N GLU A 320 0.32 14.54 -4.39
CA GLU A 320 0.55 15.99 -4.35
C GLU A 320 1.83 16.37 -3.59
N ALA A 321 2.26 15.53 -2.64
CA ALA A 321 3.52 15.68 -1.93
C ALA A 321 4.73 15.12 -2.71
N GLY A 322 4.51 14.56 -3.92
CA GLY A 322 5.58 14.06 -4.80
C GLY A 322 6.11 12.69 -4.39
N PHE A 323 5.27 11.86 -3.76
CA PHE A 323 5.59 10.47 -3.42
C PHE A 323 4.70 9.51 -4.21
N THR A 324 5.23 8.31 -4.44
CA THR A 324 4.40 7.19 -4.89
C THR A 324 3.70 6.51 -3.70
N ALA A 325 2.62 5.80 -3.98
CA ALA A 325 1.85 5.06 -3.01
C ALA A 325 1.93 3.55 -3.27
N SER A 326 1.67 2.76 -2.24
CA SER A 326 1.37 1.34 -2.35
C SER A 326 0.20 1.00 -1.44
N VAL A 327 -0.79 0.24 -1.93
CA VAL A 327 -1.79 -0.39 -1.07
C VAL A 327 -1.23 -1.74 -0.64
N SER A 328 -0.80 -1.83 0.62
CA SER A 328 0.15 -2.87 1.03
C SER A 328 -0.46 -4.09 1.72
N GLU A 329 -1.61 -3.93 2.39
CA GLU A 329 -2.20 -4.98 3.24
C GLU A 329 -3.75 -5.01 3.16
N LEU A 330 -4.29 -4.79 1.96
CA LEU A 330 -5.73 -4.60 1.74
C LEU A 330 -6.55 -5.76 2.29
N ASP A 331 -7.43 -5.42 3.22
CA ASP A 331 -8.54 -6.24 3.68
C ASP A 331 -9.72 -5.35 4.06
N LEU A 332 -10.95 -5.81 3.83
CA LEU A 332 -12.15 -5.00 4.03
C LEU A 332 -13.14 -5.72 4.94
N GLN A 333 -13.09 -5.41 6.23
CA GLN A 333 -13.94 -6.04 7.24
C GLN A 333 -15.43 -5.76 7.00
N VAL A 334 -16.23 -6.81 7.08
CA VAL A 334 -17.69 -6.75 6.90
C VAL A 334 -18.42 -6.43 8.21
N TRP A 335 -17.80 -6.70 9.37
CA TRP A 335 -18.37 -6.42 10.70
C TRP A 335 -17.58 -5.33 11.43
N GLU A 336 -18.25 -4.55 12.28
CA GLU A 336 -17.56 -3.68 13.24
C GLU A 336 -17.06 -4.50 14.44
N ALA A 337 -15.79 -4.30 14.79
CA ALA A 337 -15.03 -5.10 15.74
C ALA A 337 -15.56 -5.09 17.19
N TRP A 338 -16.47 -4.19 17.58
CA TRP A 338 -16.86 -4.08 18.99
C TRP A 338 -18.26 -4.60 19.33
N ASP A 339 -19.28 -4.38 18.49
CA ASP A 339 -20.67 -4.75 18.86
C ASP A 339 -21.49 -5.46 17.75
N ALA A 340 -20.99 -5.53 16.51
CA ALA A 340 -21.72 -6.09 15.36
C ALA A 340 -21.24 -7.48 14.94
N GLU A 341 -20.13 -7.98 15.49
CA GLU A 341 -19.69 -9.35 15.24
C GLU A 341 -20.55 -10.34 16.03
N PRO A 342 -21.09 -11.41 15.39
CA PRO A 342 -21.98 -12.34 16.07
C PRO A 342 -21.42 -12.95 17.36
N GLN A 343 -20.10 -13.09 17.45
CA GLN A 343 -19.41 -13.74 18.56
C GLN A 343 -18.27 -12.90 19.19
N GLY A 344 -18.06 -11.66 18.72
CA GLY A 344 -16.98 -10.76 19.16
C GLY A 344 -15.59 -11.16 18.64
N THR A 345 -14.60 -10.26 18.79
CA THR A 345 -13.29 -10.21 18.09
C THR A 345 -12.42 -11.47 18.00
N ASN A 346 -12.77 -12.54 18.70
CA ASN A 346 -12.04 -13.80 18.72
C ASN A 346 -12.91 -14.99 18.28
N GLY A 347 -13.98 -14.73 17.53
CA GLY A 347 -14.87 -15.74 16.99
C GLY A 347 -14.20 -16.65 15.95
N PRO A 348 -14.77 -17.84 15.67
CA PRO A 348 -14.32 -18.65 14.55
C PRO A 348 -14.73 -18.01 13.21
N TYR A 349 -14.02 -18.37 12.13
CA TYR A 349 -14.45 -18.04 10.77
C TYR A 349 -15.79 -18.72 10.48
N TYR A 350 -16.69 -17.98 9.85
CA TYR A 350 -17.92 -18.51 9.26
C TYR A 350 -17.94 -18.16 7.80
N ASP A 351 -18.18 -19.18 6.98
CA ASP A 351 -18.51 -18.92 5.60
C ASP A 351 -19.82 -18.17 5.56
N LEU A 352 -19.81 -17.02 4.90
CA LEU A 352 -21.03 -16.29 4.71
C LEU A 352 -22.03 -17.22 3.98
N ASP A 353 -21.59 -18.05 3.01
CA ASP A 353 -22.38 -19.02 2.22
C ASP A 353 -22.89 -20.24 2.95
N ASP A 354 -22.53 -20.43 4.22
CA ASP A 354 -23.08 -21.51 5.04
C ASP A 354 -24.55 -21.21 5.42
N PRO A 355 -25.54 -21.97 4.90
CA PRO A 355 -26.95 -21.78 5.27
C PRO A 355 -27.23 -22.15 6.74
N GLU A 356 -26.34 -22.87 7.41
CA GLU A 356 -26.43 -23.24 8.83
C GLU A 356 -25.86 -22.16 9.77
N ALA A 357 -25.12 -21.18 9.24
CA ALA A 357 -24.75 -19.95 9.93
C ALA A 357 -26.00 -19.06 10.09
N LYS A 358 -27.02 -19.57 10.81
CA LYS A 358 -28.32 -18.95 11.07
C LYS A 358 -28.17 -17.46 11.33
N ASP A 359 -28.65 -16.60 10.43
CA ASP A 359 -28.77 -15.13 10.56
C ASP A 359 -28.19 -14.59 11.88
N LEU A 360 -26.86 -14.74 11.99
CA LEU A 360 -26.13 -14.60 13.26
C LEU A 360 -26.13 -13.12 13.73
N ILE A 361 -26.65 -12.27 12.83
CA ILE A 361 -26.93 -10.84 12.86
C ILE A 361 -28.14 -10.52 13.78
N SER A 362 -28.77 -11.49 14.46
CA SER A 362 -29.94 -11.23 15.32
C SER A 362 -29.66 -11.27 16.83
N LYS A 363 -28.45 -10.91 17.30
CA LYS A 363 -28.19 -10.79 18.75
C LYS A 363 -29.03 -9.65 19.36
N PRO A 364 -29.93 -9.92 20.33
CA PRO A 364 -30.73 -8.86 20.95
C PRO A 364 -29.83 -7.82 21.64
N GLY A 365 -29.99 -6.54 21.29
CA GLY A 365 -29.21 -5.43 21.85
C GLY A 365 -27.93 -5.07 21.08
N ALA A 366 -27.57 -5.81 20.02
CA ALA A 366 -26.53 -5.40 19.11
C ALA A 366 -27.07 -4.34 18.12
N THR A 367 -26.44 -3.17 18.08
CA THR A 367 -26.63 -2.18 17.03
C THR A 367 -25.71 -2.49 15.88
N TYR A 368 -26.16 -3.32 14.93
CA TYR A 368 -25.58 -3.35 13.59
C TYR A 368 -25.73 -1.96 13.00
N TRP A 369 -24.69 -1.43 12.36
CA TRP A 369 -24.48 0.02 12.23
C TRP A 369 -25.56 0.84 11.54
N VAL A 370 -26.57 0.23 10.94
CA VAL A 370 -27.89 0.80 11.13
C VAL A 370 -28.84 -0.37 11.29
N GLY A 371 -29.83 -0.33 12.19
CA GLY A 371 -30.91 -1.31 12.28
C GLY A 371 -31.79 -1.37 11.01
N LYS A 372 -31.15 -1.67 9.86
CA LYS A 372 -31.59 -1.54 8.48
C LYS A 372 -30.99 -2.63 7.57
N ILE A 373 -29.81 -3.18 7.89
CA ILE A 373 -29.26 -4.34 7.17
C ILE A 373 -29.71 -5.60 7.90
N GLY A 374 -30.65 -6.32 7.30
CA GLY A 374 -31.30 -7.48 7.93
C GLY A 374 -30.82 -8.82 7.38
N LYS A 375 -29.96 -8.80 6.36
CA LYS A 375 -29.60 -9.98 5.59
C LYS A 375 -28.12 -9.98 5.23
N ARG A 376 -27.51 -11.15 5.34
CA ARG A 376 -26.11 -11.40 4.99
C ARG A 376 -25.79 -11.11 3.52
N THR A 377 -26.71 -11.36 2.59
CA THR A 377 -26.54 -11.01 1.16
C THR A 377 -26.41 -9.50 0.91
N GLU A 378 -26.97 -8.66 1.78
CA GLU A 378 -26.85 -7.20 1.66
C GLU A 378 -25.44 -6.75 2.07
N LEU A 379 -24.83 -7.39 3.07
CA LEU A 379 -23.46 -7.11 3.51
C LEU A 379 -22.44 -7.44 2.41
N GLU A 380 -22.59 -8.60 1.77
CA GLU A 380 -21.69 -9.02 0.70
C GLU A 380 -21.80 -8.10 -0.52
N ALA A 381 -23.02 -7.64 -0.85
CA ALA A 381 -23.21 -6.65 -1.91
C ALA A 381 -22.58 -5.29 -1.58
N ILE A 382 -22.64 -4.85 -0.32
CA ILE A 382 -21.98 -3.62 0.13
C ILE A 382 -20.46 -3.78 0.08
N GLN A 383 -19.93 -4.93 0.53
CA GLN A 383 -18.49 -5.20 0.44
C GLN A 383 -18.02 -5.18 -1.03
N ALA A 384 -18.77 -5.83 -1.93
CA ALA A 384 -18.48 -5.80 -3.36
C ALA A 384 -18.49 -4.38 -3.93
N GLN A 385 -19.51 -3.59 -3.61
CA GLN A 385 -19.59 -2.18 -3.99
C GLN A 385 -18.36 -1.40 -3.51
N ARG A 386 -17.97 -1.55 -2.24
CA ARG A 386 -16.80 -0.86 -1.67
C ARG A 386 -15.50 -1.26 -2.33
N PHE A 387 -15.30 -2.55 -2.61
CA PHE A 387 -14.14 -2.98 -3.38
C PHE A 387 -14.12 -2.36 -4.78
N ALA A 388 -15.25 -2.32 -5.49
CA ALA A 388 -15.29 -1.67 -6.79
C ALA A 388 -14.99 -0.16 -6.71
N GLU A 389 -15.50 0.54 -5.70
CA GLU A 389 -15.19 1.95 -5.45
C GLU A 389 -13.70 2.16 -5.16
N TYR A 390 -13.07 1.31 -4.32
CA TYR A 390 -11.64 1.37 -4.05
C TYR A 390 -10.81 1.11 -5.30
N PHE A 391 -11.15 0.09 -6.09
CA PHE A 391 -10.41 -0.21 -7.32
C PHE A 391 -10.66 0.82 -8.43
N ALA A 392 -11.82 1.48 -8.45
CA ALA A 392 -12.04 2.65 -9.29
C ALA A 392 -11.06 3.78 -8.92
N VAL A 393 -10.90 4.06 -7.62
CA VAL A 393 -9.90 5.02 -7.14
C VAL A 393 -8.49 4.53 -7.50
N TYR A 394 -8.10 3.29 -7.21
CA TYR A 394 -6.75 2.79 -7.50
C TYR A 394 -6.39 2.89 -8.99
N LYS A 395 -7.32 2.56 -9.90
CA LYS A 395 -7.11 2.75 -11.34
C LYS A 395 -6.89 4.22 -11.69
N LYS A 396 -7.58 5.13 -11.01
CA LYS A 396 -7.51 6.57 -11.26
C LYS A 396 -6.22 7.25 -10.77
N TYR A 397 -5.44 6.59 -9.91
CA TYR A 397 -4.15 7.05 -9.41
C TYR A 397 -3.02 6.08 -9.79
N SER A 398 -3.22 5.29 -10.86
CA SER A 398 -2.35 4.17 -11.20
C SER A 398 -0.93 4.59 -11.60
N GLN A 399 -0.73 5.80 -12.12
CA GLN A 399 0.62 6.28 -12.43
C GLN A 399 1.51 6.44 -11.18
N ASP A 400 0.88 6.73 -10.03
CA ASP A 400 1.57 6.96 -8.77
C ASP A 400 1.34 5.83 -7.75
N LEU A 401 0.79 4.69 -8.17
CA LEU A 401 0.46 3.55 -7.31
C LEU A 401 1.21 2.31 -7.79
N ASP A 402 2.22 1.85 -7.04
CA ASP A 402 3.06 0.74 -7.50
C ASP A 402 2.34 -0.62 -7.45
N ARG A 403 1.56 -0.84 -6.38
CA ARG A 403 0.91 -2.12 -6.12
C ARG A 403 -0.35 -2.00 -5.29
N VAL A 404 -1.22 -2.99 -5.46
CA VAL A 404 -2.34 -3.31 -4.57
C VAL A 404 -2.20 -4.75 -4.09
N THR A 405 -1.91 -4.94 -2.81
CA THR A 405 -1.64 -6.24 -2.19
C THR A 405 -2.74 -6.59 -1.19
N PHE A 406 -3.37 -7.75 -1.37
CA PHE A 406 -4.37 -8.28 -0.43
C PHE A 406 -3.69 -9.01 0.73
N TRP A 407 -4.18 -8.83 1.95
CA TRP A 407 -3.59 -9.48 3.14
C TRP A 407 -4.17 -10.86 3.45
N GLY A 408 -4.28 -11.71 2.43
CA GLY A 408 -4.78 -13.09 2.54
C GLY A 408 -5.41 -13.63 1.25
N LEU A 409 -5.27 -14.92 0.99
CA LEU A 409 -5.83 -15.56 -0.22
C LEU A 409 -7.34 -15.80 -0.12
N THR A 410 -7.82 -16.09 1.08
CA THR A 410 -9.23 -16.37 1.39
C THR A 410 -9.58 -15.75 2.74
N ASP A 411 -10.87 -15.63 3.03
CA ASP A 411 -11.34 -15.19 4.35
C ASP A 411 -10.73 -16.04 5.48
N ALA A 412 -10.66 -17.36 5.30
CA ALA A 412 -10.13 -18.27 6.33
C ALA A 412 -8.61 -18.12 6.57
N LEU A 413 -7.87 -17.61 5.57
CA LEU A 413 -6.41 -17.44 5.60
C LEU A 413 -5.98 -16.00 5.94
N ASN A 414 -6.92 -15.11 6.28
CA ASN A 414 -6.63 -13.75 6.73
C ASN A 414 -6.55 -13.67 8.26
N TRP A 415 -5.72 -12.79 8.79
CA TRP A 415 -5.55 -12.59 10.24
C TRP A 415 -6.84 -12.13 10.97
N ARG A 416 -7.74 -11.45 10.26
CA ARG A 416 -9.10 -11.03 10.65
C ARG A 416 -10.16 -11.97 10.08
N ARG A 417 -9.88 -13.26 9.97
CA ARG A 417 -10.77 -14.26 9.33
C ARG A 417 -12.22 -14.23 9.79
N ASN A 418 -12.49 -13.89 11.04
CA ASN A 418 -13.83 -13.74 11.60
C ASN A 418 -14.63 -12.55 11.02
N HIS A 419 -13.99 -11.72 10.19
CA HIS A 419 -14.58 -10.53 9.55
C HIS A 419 -14.81 -10.64 8.04
N ASN A 420 -14.62 -11.84 7.47
CA ASN A 420 -14.83 -12.13 6.06
C ASN A 420 -14.25 -11.06 5.10
N PRO A 421 -12.96 -10.69 5.23
CA PRO A 421 -12.49 -9.43 4.66
C PRO A 421 -11.89 -9.55 3.24
N GLN A 422 -11.84 -10.74 2.66
CA GLN A 422 -11.18 -11.05 1.39
C GLN A 422 -12.18 -11.28 0.24
N LEU A 423 -11.66 -11.50 -0.97
CA LEU A 423 -12.44 -11.73 -2.19
C LEU A 423 -12.99 -13.16 -2.32
N PHE A 424 -12.39 -14.12 -1.62
CA PHE A 424 -12.70 -15.54 -1.72
C PHE A 424 -13.08 -16.10 -0.35
N ASN A 425 -14.09 -16.97 -0.34
CA ASN A 425 -14.46 -17.76 0.82
C ASN A 425 -13.33 -18.74 1.19
N GLY A 426 -13.41 -19.35 2.38
CA GLY A 426 -12.43 -20.31 2.88
C GLY A 426 -12.21 -21.55 2.00
N ASP A 427 -13.19 -21.89 1.15
CA ASP A 427 -13.12 -22.99 0.18
C ASP A 427 -12.66 -22.55 -1.22
N PHE A 428 -12.19 -21.30 -1.37
CA PHE A 428 -11.79 -20.64 -2.62
C PHE A 428 -12.95 -20.29 -3.57
N SER A 429 -14.21 -20.48 -3.17
CA SER A 429 -15.33 -19.94 -3.95
C SER A 429 -15.31 -18.41 -3.96
N GLN A 430 -15.74 -17.84 -5.09
CA GLN A 430 -15.74 -16.39 -5.31
C GLN A 430 -16.90 -15.74 -4.56
N LYS A 431 -16.61 -14.72 -3.75
CA LYS A 431 -17.63 -13.79 -3.22
C LYS A 431 -18.02 -12.79 -4.29
N LEU A 432 -19.09 -12.03 -4.08
CA LEU A 432 -19.46 -10.90 -4.96
C LEU A 432 -18.33 -9.87 -5.14
N SER A 433 -17.42 -9.79 -4.16
CA SER A 433 -16.23 -8.94 -4.21
C SER A 433 -15.23 -9.32 -5.31
N ALA A 434 -15.11 -10.61 -5.67
CA ALA A 434 -14.17 -11.04 -6.71
C ALA A 434 -14.51 -10.46 -8.11
N PRO A 435 -15.73 -10.61 -8.65
CA PRO A 435 -16.09 -9.98 -9.92
C PRO A 435 -16.14 -8.45 -9.82
N ALA A 436 -16.48 -7.89 -8.66
CA ALA A 436 -16.42 -6.44 -8.42
C ALA A 436 -15.01 -5.86 -8.56
N VAL A 437 -13.99 -6.58 -8.07
CA VAL A 437 -12.58 -6.21 -8.27
C VAL A 437 -12.12 -6.51 -9.70
N ALA A 438 -12.62 -7.55 -10.35
CA ALA A 438 -12.20 -7.85 -11.73
C ALA A 438 -12.78 -6.87 -12.76
N ASP A 439 -13.94 -6.28 -12.49
CA ASP A 439 -14.63 -5.32 -13.36
C ASP A 439 -15.35 -4.24 -12.50
N PRO A 440 -14.61 -3.29 -11.91
CA PRO A 440 -15.21 -2.26 -11.07
C PRO A 440 -16.14 -1.35 -11.87
N GLU A 441 -15.84 -1.05 -13.14
CA GLU A 441 -16.70 -0.26 -14.02
C GLU A 441 -18.07 -0.90 -14.24
N GLY A 442 -18.10 -2.20 -14.55
CA GLY A 442 -19.34 -2.94 -14.74
C GLY A 442 -20.19 -2.97 -13.49
N LEU A 443 -19.59 -3.13 -12.30
CA LEU A 443 -20.32 -3.08 -11.03
C LEU A 443 -20.87 -1.66 -10.74
N LEU A 444 -20.08 -0.63 -11.02
CA LEU A 444 -20.43 0.77 -10.76
C LEU A 444 -21.33 1.39 -11.85
N GLY A 445 -21.65 0.63 -12.90
CA GLY A 445 -22.53 1.08 -13.99
C GLY A 445 -21.89 2.12 -14.90
N LEU A 446 -20.57 2.04 -15.09
CA LEU A 446 -19.82 2.91 -15.99
C LEU A 446 -19.70 2.30 -17.39
N ASP A 447 -20.05 3.08 -18.41
CA ASP A 447 -19.97 2.65 -19.82
C ASP A 447 -18.54 2.70 -20.39
N LYS A 448 -17.59 3.31 -19.67
CA LYS A 448 -16.22 3.54 -20.13
C LYS A 448 -15.23 3.04 -19.08
N PRO A 449 -14.06 2.52 -19.51
CA PRO A 449 -12.97 2.21 -18.60
C PRO A 449 -12.53 3.44 -17.80
N ILE A 450 -12.17 3.20 -16.55
CA ILE A 450 -11.51 4.16 -15.68
C ILE A 450 -10.04 4.16 -16.04
N THR A 451 -9.56 5.31 -16.50
CA THR A 451 -8.15 5.52 -16.84
C THR A 451 -7.56 6.68 -16.06
N ASP A 452 -6.27 6.55 -15.78
CA ASP A 452 -5.43 7.64 -15.33
C ASP A 452 -4.77 8.34 -16.51
N VAL A 453 -4.86 9.66 -16.51
CA VAL A 453 -4.37 10.55 -17.57
C VAL A 453 -3.35 11.55 -17.02
N SER A 454 -3.04 11.51 -15.73
CA SER A 454 -2.14 12.46 -15.06
C SER A 454 -0.76 12.49 -15.72
N GLY A 455 -0.10 11.32 -15.82
CA GLY A 455 1.25 11.21 -16.40
C GLY A 455 1.33 11.75 -17.83
N LEU A 456 0.39 11.34 -18.69
CA LEU A 456 0.33 11.86 -20.06
C LEU A 456 0.11 13.38 -20.12
N PHE A 457 -0.71 13.95 -19.24
CA PHE A 457 -0.88 15.41 -19.18
C PHE A 457 0.38 16.12 -18.69
N GLU A 458 1.04 15.59 -17.67
CA GLU A 458 2.31 16.10 -17.15
C GLU A 458 3.38 16.10 -18.25
N ALA A 459 3.59 14.97 -18.92
CA ALA A 459 4.53 14.84 -20.04
C ALA A 459 4.20 15.83 -21.18
N ILE A 460 2.92 16.07 -21.48
CA ILE A 460 2.49 17.07 -22.47
C ILE A 460 2.87 18.49 -22.02
N ASP A 461 2.67 18.82 -20.76
CA ASP A 461 2.94 20.16 -20.23
C ASP A 461 4.45 20.43 -20.15
N GLU A 462 5.24 19.45 -19.71
CA GLU A 462 6.70 19.50 -19.76
C GLU A 462 7.21 19.67 -21.20
N ALA A 463 6.73 18.84 -22.12
CA ALA A 463 7.10 18.90 -23.52
C ALA A 463 6.79 20.26 -24.16
N ARG A 464 5.71 20.93 -23.74
CA ARG A 464 5.33 22.28 -24.20
C ARG A 464 6.18 23.37 -23.57
N ALA A 465 6.71 23.15 -22.37
CA ALA A 465 7.61 24.10 -21.70
C ALA A 465 9.03 24.13 -22.31
N LEU A 466 9.44 23.08 -23.03
CA LEU A 466 10.76 22.98 -23.64
C LEU A 466 11.03 24.01 -24.75
N ASP A 467 12.22 24.62 -24.69
CA ASP A 467 12.68 25.60 -25.67
C ASP A 467 13.27 24.96 -26.95
N VAL A 468 12.39 24.42 -27.81
CA VAL A 468 12.78 23.71 -29.05
C VAL A 468 12.98 24.62 -30.28
N ARG A 469 13.97 25.52 -30.22
CA ARG A 469 14.31 26.44 -31.32
C ARG A 469 15.32 25.83 -32.30
N GLY A 470 15.17 26.13 -33.59
CA GLY A 470 16.08 25.67 -34.67
C GLY A 470 17.53 26.22 -34.64
N LYS A 471 17.87 26.99 -33.59
CA LYS A 471 19.25 27.37 -33.25
C LYS A 471 19.93 26.34 -32.35
N HIS A 472 19.15 25.53 -31.63
CA HIS A 472 19.62 24.51 -30.69
C HIS A 472 19.50 23.11 -31.28
N TYR A 473 18.43 22.85 -32.05
CA TYR A 473 18.09 21.53 -32.58
C TYR A 473 17.87 21.52 -34.10
N THR A 474 17.90 20.32 -34.70
CA THR A 474 17.58 20.14 -36.13
C THR A 474 16.09 20.34 -36.41
N GLY A 475 15.75 20.89 -37.58
CA GLY A 475 14.35 21.11 -37.95
C GLY A 475 13.53 19.82 -38.07
N LYS A 476 14.20 18.70 -38.38
CA LYS A 476 13.57 17.38 -38.52
C LYS A 476 13.14 16.83 -37.16
N SER A 477 14.04 16.84 -36.16
CA SER A 477 13.72 16.37 -34.81
C SER A 477 12.65 17.25 -34.14
N ILE A 478 12.73 18.57 -34.30
CA ILE A 478 11.68 19.51 -33.84
C ILE A 478 10.31 19.18 -34.45
N GLY A 479 10.25 18.90 -35.76
CA GLY A 479 9.00 18.58 -36.45
C GLY A 479 8.36 17.28 -35.95
N ALA A 480 9.19 16.25 -35.72
CA ALA A 480 8.74 14.97 -35.16
C ALA A 480 8.21 15.16 -33.72
N PHE A 481 8.98 15.83 -32.86
CA PHE A 481 8.60 16.10 -31.48
C PHE A 481 7.27 16.84 -31.36
N LYS A 482 7.09 17.93 -32.13
CA LYS A 482 5.81 18.67 -32.17
C LYS A 482 4.64 17.82 -32.67
N SER A 483 4.89 16.89 -33.58
CA SER A 483 3.86 15.97 -34.05
C SER A 483 3.45 14.97 -32.97
N GLU A 484 4.38 14.51 -32.11
CA GLU A 484 4.04 13.67 -30.96
C GLU A 484 3.25 14.42 -29.90
N ILE A 485 3.59 15.66 -29.57
CA ILE A 485 2.78 16.49 -28.65
C ILE A 485 1.31 16.54 -29.11
N GLY A 486 1.08 16.71 -30.42
CA GLY A 486 -0.25 16.73 -31.01
C GLY A 486 -0.99 15.38 -30.90
N ARG A 487 -0.30 14.26 -31.10
CA ARG A 487 -0.86 12.91 -30.93
C ARG A 487 -1.19 12.63 -29.47
N ALA A 488 -0.24 12.85 -28.57
CA ALA A 488 -0.41 12.72 -27.13
C ALA A 488 -1.61 13.54 -26.63
N THR A 489 -1.74 14.80 -27.06
CA THR A 489 -2.90 15.65 -26.71
C THR A 489 -4.23 15.04 -27.19
N ALA A 490 -4.26 14.46 -28.39
CA ALA A 490 -5.48 13.81 -28.88
C ALA A 490 -5.81 12.55 -28.05
N THR A 491 -4.82 11.70 -27.81
CA THR A 491 -4.98 10.47 -27.02
C THR A 491 -5.40 10.77 -25.58
N ALA A 492 -4.88 11.82 -24.93
CA ALA A 492 -5.31 12.22 -23.59
C ALA A 492 -6.81 12.54 -23.49
N HIS A 493 -7.46 12.93 -24.60
CA HIS A 493 -8.89 13.24 -24.65
C HIS A 493 -9.76 12.12 -25.21
N THR A 494 -9.19 11.21 -26.01
CA THR A 494 -9.95 10.18 -26.74
C THR A 494 -9.53 8.75 -26.45
N GLY A 495 -8.41 8.53 -25.78
CA GLY A 495 -7.90 7.21 -25.41
C GLY A 495 -8.94 6.47 -24.57
N GLU A 496 -9.21 5.22 -24.93
CA GLU A 496 -10.25 4.41 -24.29
C GLU A 496 -9.65 3.47 -23.24
N THR A 497 -8.35 3.16 -23.33
CA THR A 497 -7.66 2.21 -22.45
C THR A 497 -6.40 2.80 -21.82
N GLN A 498 -5.96 2.27 -20.67
CA GLN A 498 -4.73 2.70 -20.01
C GLN A 498 -3.48 2.40 -20.87
N ALA A 499 -3.45 1.25 -21.56
CA ALA A 499 -2.38 0.92 -22.50
C ALA A 499 -2.18 1.97 -23.59
N GLU A 500 -3.27 2.51 -24.17
CA GLU A 500 -3.17 3.56 -25.19
C GLU A 500 -2.60 4.87 -24.64
N LEU A 501 -2.94 5.21 -23.40
CA LEU A 501 -2.45 6.41 -22.71
C LEU A 501 -0.96 6.26 -22.39
N ASN A 502 -0.57 5.13 -21.79
CA ASN A 502 0.83 4.81 -21.47
C ASN A 502 1.69 4.81 -22.74
N ALA A 503 1.22 4.19 -23.83
CA ALA A 503 1.96 4.16 -25.10
C ALA A 503 2.13 5.56 -25.72
N ALA A 504 1.14 6.44 -25.56
CA ALA A 504 1.25 7.82 -26.04
C ALA A 504 2.25 8.65 -25.20
N GLU A 505 2.31 8.39 -23.90
CA GLU A 505 3.27 9.01 -22.99
C GLU A 505 4.70 8.59 -23.33
N GLU A 506 4.94 7.27 -23.43
CA GLU A 506 6.25 6.73 -23.83
C GLU A 506 6.72 7.27 -25.18
N ALA A 507 5.81 7.35 -26.16
CA ALA A 507 6.14 7.88 -27.48
C ALA A 507 6.53 9.37 -27.43
N LEU A 508 5.89 10.16 -26.55
CA LEU A 508 6.22 11.56 -26.34
C LEU A 508 7.60 11.71 -25.70
N LEU A 509 7.85 10.99 -24.61
CA LEU A 509 9.14 10.99 -23.90
C LEU A 509 10.29 10.53 -24.82
N ALA A 510 10.07 9.49 -25.63
CA ALA A 510 11.04 9.02 -26.61
C ALA A 510 11.35 10.08 -27.69
N ALA A 511 10.34 10.83 -28.13
CA ALA A 511 10.55 11.90 -29.11
C ALA A 511 11.26 13.12 -28.52
N GLU A 512 11.07 13.40 -27.23
CA GLU A 512 11.86 14.39 -26.50
C GLU A 512 13.33 13.98 -26.42
N ALA A 513 13.61 12.76 -25.96
CA ALA A 513 14.97 12.21 -25.89
C ALA A 513 15.65 12.14 -27.28
N GLY A 514 14.86 12.02 -28.35
CA GLY A 514 15.31 12.02 -29.74
C GLY A 514 15.63 13.39 -30.34
N LEU A 515 15.57 14.49 -29.56
CA LEU A 515 15.90 15.83 -30.05
C LEU A 515 17.39 15.98 -30.43
N GLU A 516 17.68 15.94 -31.73
CA GLU A 516 19.04 16.12 -32.26
C GLU A 516 19.54 17.58 -32.14
N LEU A 517 20.67 17.78 -31.46
CA LEU A 517 21.37 19.07 -31.40
C LEU A 517 21.97 19.46 -32.77
N LYS A 518 22.09 20.76 -33.00
CA LYS A 518 22.57 21.34 -34.25
C LYS A 518 24.06 21.63 -34.29
#